data_AF-F6VFI3-F1
#
_entry.id   AF-F6VFI3-F1
#
_cell.length_a   1.000
_cell.length_b   1.000
_cell.length_c   1.000
_cell.angle_alpha   90.00
_cell.angle_beta   90.00
_cell.angle_gamma   90.00
#
_symmetry.space_group_name_H-M   'P 1'
#
loop_
_entity.id
_entity.type
_entity.pdbx_description
1 polymer ?
#
loop_
_entity_poly.entity_id
_entity_poly.type
_entity_poly.pdbx_seq_one_letter_code
_entity_poly.pdbx_strand_id
1 'polypeptide(L)'
;MVKNMNVTQSVFKDIGNLALTVEYNGEAKDRFAPRNIDIKRNTFKGCGVYAMLQPSCVHVKGVGNIMVQENDISITPYAGLRVGWQKTFTKDYNNGKKVFKIVRNHIHHYGNGILSDFAAIYMSSNMQDCGIIQNMSICHLHVLVSDNAIHHSRAYHYGAIGVFSDTAASSVTVTRNWIYKLADCAVNFHCGQNNIAVNNMIYHISPKRVFGVCNPSV
;
A
#
# COMPACT_ATOMS: atom_id res chain seq x y z
N MET A 1 -8.83 -19.03 -6.77
CA MET A 1 -10.12 -18.46 -7.23
C MET A 1 -10.57 -17.48 -6.17
N VAL A 2 -10.60 -16.16 -6.42
CA VAL A 2 -11.16 -15.21 -5.43
C VAL A 2 -11.92 -14.12 -6.16
N LYS A 3 -13.25 -14.17 -6.13
CA LYS A 3 -14.12 -13.07 -6.54
C LYS A 3 -15.24 -12.94 -5.52
N ASN A 4 -15.81 -11.74 -5.41
CA ASN A 4 -16.99 -11.50 -4.58
C ASN A 4 -16.76 -12.03 -3.15
N MET A 5 -15.66 -11.59 -2.54
CA MET A 5 -15.20 -12.10 -1.26
C MET A 5 -15.11 -10.96 -0.27
N ASN A 6 -15.65 -11.20 0.92
CA ASN A 6 -15.63 -10.24 2.00
C ASN A 6 -14.95 -10.86 3.22
N VAL A 7 -14.04 -10.12 3.84
CA VAL A 7 -13.50 -10.46 5.17
C VAL A 7 -13.86 -9.32 6.08
N THR A 8 -14.74 -9.59 7.04
CA THR A 8 -15.30 -8.54 7.87
C THR A 8 -15.43 -8.94 9.33
N GLN A 9 -15.21 -7.97 10.22
CA GLN A 9 -15.45 -8.14 11.66
C GLN A 9 -14.59 -9.25 12.30
N SER A 10 -13.41 -9.47 11.75
CA SER A 10 -12.45 -10.48 12.21
C SER A 10 -11.28 -9.86 12.97
N VAL A 11 -10.65 -10.67 13.83
CA VAL A 11 -9.41 -10.32 14.54
C VAL A 11 -8.29 -11.23 14.08
N PHE A 12 -7.19 -10.64 13.63
CA PHE A 12 -5.95 -11.30 13.26
C PHE A 12 -4.87 -10.87 14.23
N LYS A 13 -4.31 -11.81 15.00
CA LYS A 13 -3.35 -11.50 16.04
C LYS A 13 -2.19 -12.50 16.04
N ASP A 14 -0.98 -11.99 16.28
CA ASP A 14 0.24 -12.79 16.44
C ASP A 14 0.52 -13.69 15.22
N ILE A 15 0.40 -13.11 14.02
CA ILE A 15 0.58 -13.81 12.75
C ILE A 15 2.05 -13.76 12.32
N GLY A 16 2.61 -14.92 11.97
CA GLY A 16 4.04 -15.05 11.67
C GLY A 16 4.54 -14.23 10.47
N ASN A 17 3.71 -14.05 9.43
CA ASN A 17 4.05 -13.27 8.23
C ASN A 17 2.83 -12.43 7.75
N LEU A 18 2.17 -12.84 6.66
CA LEU A 18 1.03 -12.15 6.07
C LEU A 18 -0.28 -12.66 6.68
N ALA A 19 -1.10 -11.76 7.25
CA ALA A 19 -2.37 -12.16 7.87
C ALA A 19 -3.51 -12.38 6.85
N LEU A 20 -3.60 -11.51 5.85
CA LEU A 20 -4.58 -11.63 4.79
C LEU A 20 -3.95 -11.26 3.45
N THR A 21 -3.94 -12.21 2.53
CA THR A 21 -3.44 -12.02 1.17
C THR A 21 -4.52 -12.24 0.12
N VAL A 22 -4.51 -11.39 -0.91
CA VAL A 22 -5.26 -11.60 -2.14
C VAL A 22 -4.24 -11.76 -3.26
N GLU A 23 -4.08 -13.00 -3.73
CA GLU A 23 -3.11 -13.34 -4.77
C GLU A 23 -3.67 -13.17 -6.18
N TYR A 24 -2.80 -12.81 -7.12
CA TYR A 24 -3.13 -12.57 -8.52
C TYR A 24 -2.07 -13.21 -9.42
N ASN A 25 -2.52 -13.88 -10.47
CA ASN A 25 -1.69 -14.62 -11.40
C ASN A 25 -1.07 -13.78 -12.53
N GLY A 26 -1.35 -12.47 -12.60
CA GLY A 26 -0.83 -11.59 -13.65
C GLY A 26 -1.68 -11.53 -14.92
N GLU A 27 -2.74 -12.33 -15.04
CA GLU A 27 -3.59 -12.40 -16.23
C GLU A 27 -4.91 -11.65 -16.06
N ALA A 28 -4.97 -10.40 -16.53
CA ALA A 28 -6.10 -9.50 -16.25
C ALA A 28 -7.42 -9.98 -16.86
N LYS A 29 -7.34 -10.66 -18.02
CA LYS A 29 -8.48 -11.23 -18.74
C LYS A 29 -8.91 -12.57 -18.20
N ASP A 30 -8.15 -13.16 -17.28
CA ASP A 30 -8.52 -14.44 -16.68
C ASP A 30 -9.88 -14.32 -16.01
N ARG A 31 -10.74 -15.28 -16.29
CA ARG A 31 -12.04 -15.42 -15.64
C ARG A 31 -11.92 -15.56 -14.13
N PHE A 32 -10.75 -15.83 -13.56
CA PHE A 32 -10.54 -15.98 -12.12
C PHE A 32 -9.72 -14.88 -11.46
N ALA A 33 -9.23 -13.89 -12.22
CA ALA A 33 -8.43 -12.80 -11.65
C ALA A 33 -9.22 -12.02 -10.57
N PRO A 34 -8.59 -11.66 -9.43
CA PRO A 34 -9.31 -11.13 -8.27
C PRO A 34 -10.08 -9.85 -8.54
N ARG A 35 -11.37 -9.84 -8.18
CA ARG A 35 -12.23 -8.65 -8.27
C ARG A 35 -13.37 -8.70 -7.27
N ASN A 36 -13.89 -7.53 -6.91
CA ASN A 36 -14.97 -7.38 -5.93
C ASN A 36 -14.57 -8.02 -4.59
N ILE A 37 -13.54 -7.48 -3.98
CA ILE A 37 -13.03 -7.94 -2.69
C ILE A 37 -13.22 -6.81 -1.69
N ASP A 38 -13.84 -7.08 -0.53
CA ASP A 38 -14.03 -6.10 0.54
C ASP A 38 -13.43 -6.61 1.85
N ILE A 39 -12.34 -5.99 2.29
CA ILE A 39 -11.69 -6.27 3.57
C ILE A 39 -12.04 -5.12 4.49
N LYS A 40 -12.99 -5.35 5.41
CA LYS A 40 -13.65 -4.27 6.13
C LYS A 40 -13.85 -4.53 7.62
N ARG A 41 -13.59 -3.52 8.46
CA ARG A 41 -13.87 -3.60 9.92
C ARG A 41 -13.18 -4.78 10.60
N ASN A 42 -11.93 -5.05 10.23
CA ASN A 42 -11.11 -6.05 10.90
C ASN A 42 -10.09 -5.36 11.81
N THR A 43 -9.60 -6.11 12.79
CA THR A 43 -8.46 -5.72 13.62
C THR A 43 -7.28 -6.63 13.29
N PHE A 44 -6.16 -6.04 12.91
CA PHE A 44 -4.90 -6.72 12.69
C PHE A 44 -3.87 -6.20 13.70
N LYS A 45 -3.32 -7.09 14.52
CA LYS A 45 -2.38 -6.71 15.57
C LYS A 45 -1.25 -7.72 15.69
N GLY A 46 -0.02 -7.34 15.38
CA GLY A 46 1.11 -8.27 15.46
C GLY A 46 1.18 -9.17 14.24
N CYS A 47 1.30 -8.61 13.03
CA CYS A 47 1.59 -9.38 11.82
C CYS A 47 3.09 -9.31 11.52
N GLY A 48 3.69 -10.40 11.05
CA GLY A 48 5.13 -10.47 10.81
C GLY A 48 5.97 -10.72 12.06
N VAL A 49 5.40 -11.27 13.13
CA VAL A 49 6.10 -11.37 14.43
C VAL A 49 7.28 -12.36 14.44
N TYR A 50 7.36 -13.27 13.47
CA TYR A 50 8.40 -14.31 13.39
C TYR A 50 9.17 -14.29 12.06
N ALA A 51 8.47 -14.14 10.93
CA ALA A 51 9.07 -14.18 9.60
C ALA A 51 9.12 -12.77 8.99
N MET A 52 10.31 -12.19 8.94
CA MET A 52 10.55 -10.79 8.57
C MET A 52 10.87 -10.59 7.08
N LEU A 53 10.35 -11.45 6.21
CA LEU A 53 10.51 -11.39 4.75
C LEU A 53 9.47 -10.43 4.12
N GLN A 54 9.61 -9.12 4.37
CA GLN A 54 8.65 -8.07 3.97
C GLN A 54 7.19 -8.31 4.42
N PRO A 55 6.95 -8.56 5.73
CA PRO A 55 5.62 -8.90 6.21
C PRO A 55 4.64 -7.72 6.13
N SER A 56 3.35 -8.01 6.11
CA SER A 56 2.29 -7.02 6.27
C SER A 56 1.03 -7.68 6.80
N CYS A 57 0.14 -6.90 7.40
CA CYS A 57 -1.13 -7.45 7.84
C CYS A 57 -2.05 -7.74 6.66
N VAL A 58 -2.08 -6.84 5.68
CA VAL A 58 -2.87 -7.00 4.46
C VAL A 58 -1.96 -6.88 3.25
N HIS A 59 -2.09 -7.78 2.28
CA HIS A 59 -1.46 -7.65 0.97
C HIS A 59 -2.49 -7.96 -0.12
N VAL A 60 -2.85 -6.95 -0.90
CA VAL A 60 -3.86 -7.08 -1.94
C VAL A 60 -3.29 -6.92 -3.35
N LYS A 61 -3.64 -7.87 -4.21
CA LYS A 61 -3.47 -7.83 -5.66
C LYS A 61 -4.83 -8.05 -6.33
N GLY A 62 -4.95 -7.69 -7.60
CA GLY A 62 -6.21 -7.88 -8.33
C GLY A 62 -6.38 -6.95 -9.52
N VAL A 63 -7.57 -7.03 -10.11
CA VAL A 63 -7.89 -6.40 -11.41
C VAL A 63 -9.08 -5.44 -11.34
N GLY A 64 -9.86 -5.45 -10.27
CA GLY A 64 -10.92 -4.45 -10.12
C GLY A 64 -11.69 -4.52 -8.81
N ASN A 65 -12.09 -3.36 -8.31
CA ASN A 65 -12.94 -3.22 -7.13
C ASN A 65 -12.42 -4.00 -5.90
N ILE A 66 -11.17 -3.74 -5.55
CA ILE A 66 -10.54 -4.24 -4.33
C ILE A 66 -10.60 -3.12 -3.28
N MET A 67 -11.35 -3.34 -2.21
CA MET A 67 -11.55 -2.36 -1.15
C MET A 67 -10.94 -2.88 0.15
N VAL A 68 -10.11 -2.06 0.77
CA VAL A 68 -9.60 -2.28 2.13
C VAL A 68 -10.01 -1.06 2.93
N GLN A 69 -11.00 -1.21 3.82
CA GLN A 69 -11.62 -0.06 4.46
C GLN A 69 -11.99 -0.26 5.92
N GLU A 70 -11.94 0.80 6.72
CA GLU A 70 -12.40 0.77 8.12
C GLU A 70 -11.68 -0.30 8.96
N ASN A 71 -10.45 -0.67 8.63
CA ASN A 71 -9.66 -1.63 9.42
C ASN A 71 -8.73 -0.91 10.40
N ASP A 72 -8.46 -1.53 11.53
CA ASP A 72 -7.40 -1.16 12.47
C ASP A 72 -6.20 -2.10 12.24
N ILE A 73 -5.04 -1.54 11.93
CA ILE A 73 -3.80 -2.27 11.63
C ILE A 73 -2.68 -1.74 12.51
N SER A 74 -2.11 -2.60 13.35
CA SER A 74 -1.05 -2.20 14.26
C SER A 74 -0.01 -3.27 14.57
N ILE A 75 1.15 -2.81 15.05
CA ILE A 75 2.27 -3.66 15.49
C ILE A 75 2.71 -4.59 14.36
N THR A 76 3.41 -4.04 13.38
CA THR A 76 4.01 -4.78 12.26
C THR A 76 5.47 -4.32 12.12
N PRO A 77 6.44 -5.20 11.83
CA PRO A 77 7.84 -4.79 11.69
C PRO A 77 8.17 -4.19 10.31
N TYR A 78 7.22 -4.18 9.37
CA TYR A 78 7.39 -3.62 8.02
C TYR A 78 6.17 -2.76 7.68
N ALA A 79 5.43 -3.11 6.63
CA ALA A 79 4.26 -2.39 6.18
C ALA A 79 2.99 -2.82 6.94
N GLY A 80 2.03 -1.91 7.08
CA GLY A 80 0.69 -2.27 7.53
C GLY A 80 -0.08 -2.96 6.41
N LEU A 81 -0.10 -2.31 5.25
CA LEU A 81 -0.85 -2.72 4.08
C LEU A 81 0.02 -2.62 2.82
N ARG A 82 0.04 -3.69 2.03
CA ARG A 82 0.69 -3.76 0.73
C ARG A 82 -0.34 -3.81 -0.39
N VAL A 83 -0.10 -3.07 -1.47
CA VAL A 83 -0.90 -3.10 -2.70
C VAL A 83 -0.02 -3.38 -3.89
N GLY A 84 -0.44 -4.31 -4.73
CA GLY A 84 0.29 -4.66 -5.95
C GLY A 84 1.44 -5.61 -5.66
N TRP A 85 2.61 -5.31 -6.21
CA TRP A 85 3.62 -6.32 -6.60
C TRP A 85 3.02 -7.29 -7.61
N GLN A 86 2.54 -6.72 -8.72
CA GLN A 86 1.85 -7.42 -9.80
C GLN A 86 2.11 -6.74 -11.15
N LYS A 87 1.78 -7.44 -12.22
CA LYS A 87 1.61 -6.84 -13.54
C LYS A 87 0.54 -5.75 -13.47
N THR A 88 0.91 -4.56 -13.94
CA THR A 88 0.13 -3.33 -13.86
C THR A 88 -0.65 -3.08 -15.15
N PHE A 89 -1.38 -1.97 -15.18
CA PHE A 89 -2.31 -1.66 -16.25
C PHE A 89 -1.91 -0.41 -17.02
N THR A 90 -2.54 -0.24 -18.19
CA THR A 90 -2.46 1.01 -18.93
C THR A 90 -3.14 2.16 -18.19
N LYS A 91 -2.79 3.40 -18.57
CA LYS A 91 -3.39 4.62 -18.01
C LYS A 91 -4.92 4.63 -18.08
N ASP A 92 -5.52 4.10 -19.14
CA ASP A 92 -6.97 4.16 -19.35
C ASP A 92 -7.73 2.90 -18.90
N TYR A 93 -7.04 1.97 -18.21
CA TYR A 93 -7.62 0.73 -17.74
C TYR A 93 -8.89 0.95 -16.91
N ASN A 94 -9.90 0.10 -17.12
CA ASN A 94 -11.24 0.22 -16.51
C ASN A 94 -11.86 1.63 -16.64
N ASN A 95 -11.61 2.33 -17.76
CA ASN A 95 -12.05 3.70 -18.00
C ASN A 95 -11.56 4.66 -16.89
N GLY A 96 -10.33 4.47 -16.41
CA GLY A 96 -9.73 5.27 -15.33
C GLY A 96 -10.28 4.99 -13.93
N LYS A 97 -11.14 3.99 -13.75
CA LYS A 97 -11.65 3.61 -12.43
C LYS A 97 -10.53 3.04 -11.56
N LYS A 98 -10.56 3.40 -10.28
CA LYS A 98 -9.64 2.88 -9.28
C LYS A 98 -9.84 1.38 -9.08
N VAL A 99 -8.76 0.61 -9.23
CA VAL A 99 -8.72 -0.84 -8.98
C VAL A 99 -8.70 -1.10 -7.48
N PHE A 100 -7.86 -0.35 -6.76
CA PHE A 100 -7.70 -0.47 -5.31
C PHE A 100 -8.20 0.78 -4.61
N LYS A 101 -8.96 0.61 -3.53
CA LYS A 101 -9.44 1.68 -2.66
C LYS A 101 -9.06 1.35 -1.22
N ILE A 102 -8.12 2.12 -0.67
CA ILE A 102 -7.64 2.01 0.70
C ILE A 102 -8.23 3.18 1.49
N VAL A 103 -9.33 2.95 2.21
CA VAL A 103 -10.19 4.04 2.67
C VAL A 103 -10.56 3.92 4.15
N ARG A 104 -10.42 5.00 4.94
CA ARG A 104 -10.83 5.02 6.36
C ARG A 104 -10.16 3.96 7.24
N ASN A 105 -8.96 3.50 6.90
CA ASN A 105 -8.20 2.61 7.78
C ASN A 105 -7.42 3.42 8.82
N HIS A 106 -7.20 2.81 9.98
CA HIS A 106 -6.33 3.31 11.03
C HIS A 106 -5.08 2.43 11.07
N ILE A 107 -3.93 2.97 10.68
CA ILE A 107 -2.68 2.23 10.58
C ILE A 107 -1.64 2.86 11.48
N HIS A 108 -1.17 2.13 12.48
CA HIS A 108 -0.31 2.70 13.49
C HIS A 108 0.69 1.77 14.14
N HIS A 109 1.75 2.34 14.74
CA HIS A 109 2.78 1.56 15.42
C HIS A 109 3.36 0.48 14.49
N TYR A 110 3.90 0.93 13.35
CA TYR A 110 4.45 0.07 12.31
C TYR A 110 5.96 0.30 12.12
N GLY A 111 6.63 -0.71 11.58
CA GLY A 111 8.08 -0.78 11.38
C GLY A 111 8.89 -1.34 12.56
N ASN A 112 8.44 -1.12 13.81
CA ASN A 112 9.07 -1.57 15.05
C ASN A 112 10.58 -1.27 15.20
N GLY A 113 11.18 -0.45 14.31
CA GLY A 113 12.62 -0.22 14.27
C GLY A 113 13.46 -1.39 13.76
N ILE A 114 12.85 -2.37 13.09
CA ILE A 114 13.53 -3.63 12.71
C ILE A 114 13.94 -3.64 11.23
N LEU A 115 13.02 -3.25 10.34
CA LEU A 115 13.26 -3.26 8.89
C LEU A 115 13.45 -1.83 8.36
N SER A 116 13.80 -1.72 7.08
CA SER A 116 13.90 -0.45 6.34
C SER A 116 13.12 -0.55 5.03
N ASP A 117 12.95 0.59 4.35
CA ASP A 117 12.32 0.69 3.02
C ASP A 117 10.85 0.22 2.95
N PHE A 118 9.98 0.90 3.69
CA PHE A 118 8.56 0.57 3.74
C PHE A 118 7.71 1.76 4.10
N ALA A 119 6.39 1.50 4.09
CA ALA A 119 5.38 2.44 4.50
C ALA A 119 4.21 1.78 5.21
N ALA A 120 3.37 2.60 5.86
CA ALA A 120 2.08 2.13 6.38
C ALA A 120 1.23 1.54 5.25
N ILE A 121 1.14 2.27 4.14
CA ILE A 121 0.55 1.84 2.87
C ILE A 121 1.66 1.82 1.82
N TYR A 122 2.13 0.63 1.49
CA TYR A 122 3.21 0.39 0.55
C TYR A 122 2.67 -0.18 -0.76
N MET A 123 2.87 0.53 -1.85
CA MET A 123 2.36 0.19 -3.17
C MET A 123 3.54 -0.01 -4.11
N SER A 124 3.54 -1.08 -4.90
CA SER A 124 4.64 -1.30 -5.86
C SER A 124 4.13 -1.99 -7.12
N SER A 125 4.76 -1.71 -8.25
CA SER A 125 4.55 -2.44 -9.50
C SER A 125 5.51 -3.63 -9.61
N ASN A 126 5.28 -4.56 -10.54
CA ASN A 126 6.32 -5.54 -10.86
C ASN A 126 7.47 -4.86 -11.60
N MET A 127 8.67 -4.87 -11.00
CA MET A 127 9.86 -4.17 -11.49
C MET A 127 10.28 -4.60 -12.91
N GLN A 128 10.01 -5.84 -13.34
CA GLN A 128 10.36 -6.26 -14.70
C GLN A 128 9.51 -5.56 -15.77
N ASP A 129 8.23 -5.30 -15.46
CA ASP A 129 7.29 -4.64 -16.38
C ASP A 129 7.51 -3.12 -16.43
N CYS A 130 8.01 -2.53 -15.33
CA CYS A 130 7.99 -1.10 -15.09
C CYS A 130 9.34 -0.44 -14.83
N GLY A 131 10.28 -1.16 -14.22
CA GLY A 131 11.58 -0.64 -13.79
C GLY A 131 12.67 -0.75 -14.85
N ILE A 132 12.90 -1.95 -15.42
CA ILE A 132 14.06 -2.19 -16.32
C ILE A 132 13.93 -1.45 -17.65
N ILE A 133 12.71 -1.34 -18.20
CA ILE A 133 12.46 -0.72 -19.51
C ILE A 133 11.86 0.70 -19.34
N GLN A 134 11.55 1.11 -18.11
CA GLN A 134 10.82 2.34 -17.80
C GLN A 134 9.55 2.54 -18.65
N ASN A 135 8.85 1.44 -18.96
CA ASN A 135 7.65 1.51 -19.80
C ASN A 135 6.46 2.04 -19.00
N MET A 136 6.42 3.36 -18.82
CA MET A 136 5.40 4.01 -18.00
C MET A 136 3.99 3.92 -18.57
N SER A 137 3.84 3.50 -19.83
CA SER A 137 2.52 3.31 -20.45
C SER A 137 1.69 2.22 -19.77
N ILE A 138 2.32 1.30 -19.03
CA ILE A 138 1.67 0.14 -18.40
C ILE A 138 1.86 0.04 -16.89
N CYS A 139 2.34 1.09 -16.21
CA CYS A 139 2.71 1.04 -14.79
C CYS A 139 1.66 1.57 -13.82
N HIS A 140 0.40 1.56 -14.25
CA HIS A 140 -0.69 2.15 -13.48
C HIS A 140 -1.34 1.09 -12.59
N LEU A 141 -1.26 1.28 -11.27
CA LEU A 141 -1.97 0.45 -10.28
C LEU A 141 -3.41 0.94 -10.05
N HIS A 142 -3.70 2.21 -10.34
CA HIS A 142 -5.02 2.82 -10.16
C HIS A 142 -5.51 2.73 -8.70
N VAL A 143 -4.75 3.34 -7.78
CA VAL A 143 -5.03 3.30 -6.34
C VAL A 143 -5.66 4.61 -5.87
N LEU A 144 -6.64 4.51 -4.98
CA LEU A 144 -7.12 5.61 -4.14
C LEU A 144 -6.76 5.30 -2.69
N VAL A 145 -6.04 6.21 -2.05
CA VAL A 145 -5.72 6.20 -0.62
C VAL A 145 -6.42 7.40 0.01
N SER A 146 -7.51 7.17 0.73
CA SER A 146 -8.39 8.25 1.17
C SER A 146 -8.86 8.13 2.61
N ASP A 147 -8.93 9.27 3.32
CA ASP A 147 -9.57 9.34 4.63
C ASP A 147 -8.96 8.39 5.69
N ASN A 148 -7.70 7.94 5.53
CA ASN A 148 -7.01 7.08 6.49
C ASN A 148 -6.33 7.90 7.59
N ALA A 149 -6.17 7.31 8.77
CA ALA A 149 -5.32 7.82 9.85
C ALA A 149 -4.03 6.99 9.92
N ILE A 150 -2.86 7.62 9.74
CA ILE A 150 -1.57 6.94 9.65
C ILE A 150 -0.57 7.58 10.60
N HIS A 151 -0.08 6.84 11.59
CA HIS A 151 0.82 7.43 12.58
C HIS A 151 1.69 6.48 13.38
N HIS A 152 2.73 7.03 14.04
CA HIS A 152 3.68 6.31 14.87
C HIS A 152 4.42 5.23 14.07
N SER A 153 5.46 5.66 13.35
CA SER A 153 6.30 4.75 12.57
C SER A 153 7.73 4.75 13.05
N ARG A 154 8.45 3.65 12.81
CA ARG A 154 9.87 3.53 13.15
C ARG A 154 10.59 2.58 12.19
N ALA A 155 11.61 3.06 11.49
CA ALA A 155 12.52 2.24 10.68
C ALA A 155 13.79 1.89 11.45
N TYR A 156 14.53 0.88 10.98
CA TYR A 156 15.90 0.60 11.42
C TYR A 156 16.86 1.68 10.92
N HIS A 157 16.86 1.99 9.62
CA HIS A 157 17.75 2.99 9.01
C HIS A 157 17.00 4.06 8.20
N TYR A 158 16.11 3.65 7.29
CA TYR A 158 15.35 4.56 6.43
C TYR A 158 13.97 4.00 6.06
N GLY A 159 13.08 4.84 5.53
CA GLY A 159 11.70 4.45 5.25
C GLY A 159 10.81 4.63 6.48
N ALA A 160 9.80 3.78 6.67
CA ALA A 160 8.69 4.01 7.60
C ALA A 160 7.86 5.25 7.21
N ILE A 161 7.56 5.33 5.92
CA ILE A 161 6.80 6.38 5.24
C ILE A 161 5.29 6.20 5.52
N GLY A 162 4.49 7.26 5.42
CA GLY A 162 3.03 7.13 5.56
C GLY A 162 2.42 6.37 4.38
N VAL A 163 2.50 6.97 3.19
CA VAL A 163 2.03 6.40 1.93
C VAL A 163 3.16 6.39 0.91
N PHE A 164 3.52 5.21 0.41
CA PHE A 164 4.65 5.06 -0.49
C PHE A 164 4.24 4.34 -1.77
N SER A 165 4.34 5.05 -2.89
CA SER A 165 4.24 4.51 -4.24
C SER A 165 5.64 4.19 -4.74
N ASP A 166 6.07 2.96 -4.53
CA ASP A 166 7.40 2.48 -4.90
C ASP A 166 7.45 1.97 -6.35
N THR A 167 8.67 1.95 -6.91
CA THR A 167 9.05 1.48 -8.24
C THR A 167 7.98 1.76 -9.29
N ALA A 168 7.93 3.02 -9.73
CA ALA A 168 7.13 3.45 -10.87
C ALA A 168 5.60 3.23 -10.75
N ALA A 169 5.10 2.88 -9.55
CA ALA A 169 3.67 2.74 -9.30
C ALA A 169 2.94 4.06 -9.60
N SER A 170 2.04 4.02 -10.58
CA SER A 170 1.40 5.17 -11.21
C SER A 170 -0.12 5.19 -10.99
N SER A 171 -0.76 6.35 -11.25
CA SER A 171 -2.19 6.60 -11.05
C SER A 171 -2.67 6.43 -9.60
N VAL A 172 -1.82 6.79 -8.64
CA VAL A 172 -2.12 6.80 -7.21
C VAL A 172 -2.67 8.16 -6.79
N THR A 173 -3.83 8.17 -6.15
CA THR A 173 -4.42 9.38 -5.57
C THR A 173 -4.41 9.26 -4.06
N VAL A 174 -3.72 10.18 -3.37
CA VAL A 174 -3.61 10.24 -1.91
C VAL A 174 -4.34 11.49 -1.43
N THR A 175 -5.49 11.35 -0.77
CA THR A 175 -6.31 12.50 -0.39
C THR A 175 -7.00 12.38 0.96
N ARG A 176 -7.19 13.50 1.66
CA ARG A 176 -7.94 13.56 2.94
C ARG A 176 -7.41 12.62 4.03
N ASN A 177 -6.16 12.20 3.95
CA ASN A 177 -5.55 11.37 5.00
C ASN A 177 -5.02 12.26 6.12
N TRP A 178 -5.05 11.72 7.34
CA TRP A 178 -4.39 12.30 8.51
C TRP A 178 -3.08 11.57 8.79
N ILE A 179 -1.94 12.20 8.50
CA ILE A 179 -0.61 11.55 8.51
C ILE A 179 0.32 12.28 9.47
N TYR A 180 0.84 11.59 10.49
CA TYR A 180 1.61 12.25 11.55
C TYR A 180 2.49 11.33 12.39
N LYS A 181 3.44 11.91 13.12
CA LYS A 181 4.38 11.17 14.00
C LYS A 181 5.10 10.05 13.26
N LEU A 182 5.67 10.37 12.10
CA LEU A 182 6.40 9.43 11.26
C LEU A 182 7.91 9.64 11.35
N ALA A 183 8.68 8.56 11.23
CA ALA A 183 10.14 8.58 11.25
C ALA A 183 10.81 9.07 9.96
N ASP A 184 10.08 9.09 8.84
CA ASP A 184 10.55 9.60 7.53
C ASP A 184 9.49 10.55 6.96
N CYS A 185 8.97 10.32 5.75
CA CYS A 185 8.04 11.24 5.08
C CYS A 185 6.58 10.80 5.10
N ALA A 186 5.68 11.75 4.83
CA ALA A 186 4.24 11.49 4.81
C ALA A 186 3.82 10.77 3.52
N VAL A 187 4.25 11.26 2.36
CA VAL A 187 3.96 10.66 1.06
C VAL A 187 5.24 10.62 0.22
N ASN A 188 5.54 9.47 -0.38
CA ASN A 188 6.64 9.33 -1.33
C ASN A 188 6.13 8.74 -2.66
N PHE A 189 6.40 9.42 -3.77
CA PHE A 189 6.15 8.92 -5.12
C PHE A 189 7.47 8.64 -5.82
N HIS A 190 7.89 7.38 -5.82
CA HIS A 190 9.16 6.95 -6.39
C HIS A 190 8.98 6.60 -7.87
N CYS A 191 9.19 7.62 -8.70
CA CYS A 191 9.27 7.55 -10.15
C CYS A 191 7.99 7.10 -10.88
N GLY A 192 6.84 7.06 -10.20
CA GLY A 192 5.54 6.83 -10.83
C GLY A 192 4.89 8.10 -11.40
N GLN A 193 4.07 7.94 -12.43
CA GLN A 193 3.37 9.01 -13.14
C GLN A 193 1.90 9.13 -12.73
N ASN A 194 1.29 10.29 -13.01
CA ASN A 194 -0.13 10.58 -12.72
C ASN A 194 -0.50 10.35 -11.23
N ASN A 195 0.47 10.54 -10.34
CA ASN A 195 0.26 10.46 -8.91
C ASN A 195 -0.12 11.84 -8.38
N ILE A 196 -1.10 11.88 -7.47
CA ILE A 196 -1.65 13.11 -6.92
C ILE A 196 -1.73 12.98 -5.41
N ALA A 197 -1.23 13.96 -4.68
CA ALA A 197 -1.47 14.11 -3.25
C ALA A 197 -2.16 15.46 -2.98
N VAL A 198 -3.37 15.44 -2.44
CA VAL A 198 -4.19 16.65 -2.30
C VAL A 198 -5.08 16.58 -1.05
N ASN A 199 -5.24 17.69 -0.33
CA ASN A 199 -6.09 17.79 0.87
C ASN A 199 -5.72 16.81 2.00
N ASN A 200 -4.44 16.48 2.19
CA ASN A 200 -4.01 15.66 3.32
C ASN A 200 -3.63 16.56 4.50
N MET A 201 -4.02 16.19 5.72
CA MET A 201 -3.56 16.84 6.94
C MET A 201 -2.27 16.17 7.40
N ILE A 202 -1.17 16.91 7.36
CA ILE A 202 0.16 16.39 7.68
C ILE A 202 0.76 17.24 8.80
N TYR A 203 1.16 16.62 9.90
CA TYR A 203 1.77 17.31 11.03
C TYR A 203 2.74 16.41 11.80
N HIS A 204 3.70 17.00 12.51
CA HIS A 204 4.66 16.27 13.35
C HIS A 204 5.39 15.14 12.60
N ILE A 205 5.95 15.46 11.44
CA ILE A 205 6.74 14.53 10.60
C ILE A 205 8.23 14.75 10.89
N SER A 206 9.03 13.68 10.78
CA SER A 206 10.49 13.69 10.91
C SER A 206 11.18 14.81 10.09
N PRO A 207 12.37 15.29 10.52
CA PRO A 207 13.08 16.37 9.85
C PRO A 207 13.53 16.05 8.41
N LYS A 208 13.42 14.80 7.94
CA LYS A 208 13.90 14.43 6.60
C LYS A 208 13.13 15.16 5.50
N ARG A 209 11.82 14.95 5.39
CA ARG A 209 10.94 15.59 4.38
C ARG A 209 9.48 15.27 4.63
N VAL A 210 8.59 16.13 4.15
CA VAL A 210 7.13 15.88 4.15
C VAL A 210 6.71 15.06 2.93
N PHE A 211 7.22 15.45 1.75
CA PHE A 211 6.97 14.78 0.49
C PHE A 211 8.28 14.28 -0.13
N GLY A 212 8.26 13.04 -0.62
CA GLY A 212 9.32 12.45 -1.44
C GLY A 212 8.86 12.30 -2.89
N VAL A 213 9.78 12.54 -3.81
CA VAL A 213 9.60 12.28 -5.24
C VAL A 213 10.77 11.42 -5.75
N CYS A 214 10.71 11.02 -7.02
CA CYS A 214 11.71 10.18 -7.67
C CYS A 214 13.15 10.57 -7.31
N ASN A 215 13.92 9.60 -6.82
CA ASN A 215 15.37 9.73 -6.67
C ASN A 215 16.01 8.78 -7.70
N PRO A 216 16.53 9.28 -8.83
CA PRO A 216 17.08 8.43 -9.89
C PRO A 216 18.39 7.72 -9.50
N SER A 217 18.91 7.97 -8.30
CA SER A 217 20.22 7.49 -7.80
C SER A 217 20.16 6.21 -6.96
N VAL A 218 18.99 5.57 -6.83
CA VAL A 218 18.77 4.30 -6.10
C VAL A 218 18.09 3.29 -6.99
#